data_AF-A0A971Z1U3-F1
#
_entry.id   AF-A0A971Z1U3-F1
#
_cell.length_a   1.000
_cell.length_b   1.000
_cell.length_c   1.000
_cell.angle_alpha   90.00
_cell.angle_beta   90.00
_cell.angle_gamma   90.00
#
_symmetry.space_group_name_H-M   'P 1'
#
loop_
_entity.id
_entity.type
_entity.pdbx_description
1 polymer ?
#
loop_
_entity_poly.entity_id
_entity_poly.type
_entity_poly.pdbx_seq_one_letter_code
_entity_poly.pdbx_strand_id
1 'polypeptide(L)'
;MKYSTFSQTDNNQMREPMFFGQPVNVARYDQQKYPIFEKLIEKQLSFFWRPEEVDVSQDRIDFRNLPDHEKHIFLSNLKYQTLLDSIQGRSPNVAFLPLVS
;
A
#
# COMPACT_ATOMS: atom_id res chain seq x y z
N MET A 1 -25.56 5.03 -1.08
CA MET A 1 -24.68 6.19 -0.83
C MET A 1 -24.10 6.66 -2.16
N LYS A 2 -24.12 7.97 -2.41
CA LYS A 2 -23.47 8.56 -3.58
C LYS A 2 -22.06 8.96 -3.15
N TYR A 3 -21.04 8.46 -3.85
CA TYR A 3 -19.66 8.89 -3.60
C TYR A 3 -19.52 10.39 -3.86
N SER A 4 -18.83 11.09 -2.96
CA SER A 4 -18.42 12.49 -3.13
C SER A 4 -16.95 12.59 -2.75
N THR A 5 -16.17 13.31 -3.54
CA THR A 5 -14.76 13.60 -3.22
C THR A 5 -14.62 14.55 -2.03
N PHE A 6 -15.67 15.32 -1.73
CA PHE A 6 -15.73 16.20 -0.57
C PHE A 6 -17.16 16.29 -0.06
N SER A 7 -17.44 15.77 1.14
CA SER A 7 -18.75 15.90 1.78
C SER A 7 -18.88 17.28 2.45
N GLN A 8 -19.96 18.00 2.15
CA GLN A 8 -20.25 19.32 2.73
C GLN A 8 -20.89 19.27 4.12
N THR A 9 -21.38 18.10 4.53
CA THR A 9 -22.00 17.91 5.85
C THR A 9 -20.91 17.88 6.93
N ASP A 10 -21.06 18.71 7.95
CA ASP A 10 -20.20 18.64 9.14
C ASP A 10 -20.51 17.36 9.94
N ASN A 11 -19.48 16.56 10.19
CA ASN A 11 -19.61 15.27 10.86
C ASN A 11 -18.47 15.05 11.87
N ASN A 12 -18.74 14.23 12.89
CA ASN A 12 -17.71 13.85 13.87
C ASN A 12 -16.98 12.57 13.41
N GLN A 13 -15.80 12.76 12.84
CA GLN A 13 -14.93 11.69 12.33
C GLN A 13 -14.57 10.62 13.40
N MET A 14 -14.60 10.95 14.70
CA MET A 14 -14.34 9.99 15.78
C MET A 14 -15.51 9.01 16.00
N ARG A 15 -16.68 9.28 15.42
CA ARG A 15 -17.90 8.46 15.55
C ARG A 15 -18.23 7.66 14.29
N GLU A 16 -17.75 8.07 13.12
CA GLU A 16 -17.95 7.34 11.85
C GLU A 16 -17.43 5.90 11.92
N PRO A 17 -18.10 4.93 11.27
CA PRO A 17 -17.52 3.59 11.08
C PRO A 17 -16.27 3.68 10.19
N MET A 18 -15.43 2.64 10.17
CA MET A 18 -14.26 2.61 9.26
C MET A 18 -14.66 2.62 7.78
N PHE A 19 -15.80 2.03 7.48
CA PHE A 19 -16.31 1.88 6.12
C PHE A 19 -17.81 2.17 6.06
N PHE A 20 -18.26 2.63 4.91
CA PHE A 20 -19.67 2.86 4.58
C PHE A 20 -20.35 3.94 5.45
N GLY A 21 -19.58 4.84 6.06
CA GLY A 21 -20.08 6.07 6.67
C GLY A 21 -20.12 7.23 5.68
N GLN A 22 -20.04 8.46 6.19
CA GLN A 22 -19.90 9.65 5.34
C GLN A 22 -18.48 9.71 4.70
N PRO A 23 -18.33 9.96 3.40
CA PRO A 23 -17.01 10.12 2.77
C PRO A 23 -16.17 11.21 3.46
N VAL A 24 -14.88 10.93 3.62
CA VAL A 24 -13.91 11.84 4.24
C VAL A 24 -13.89 13.18 3.52
N ASN A 25 -13.94 14.27 4.29
CA ASN A 25 -13.86 15.65 3.81
C ASN A 25 -12.49 16.29 4.10
N VAL A 26 -12.17 16.51 5.38
CA VAL A 26 -10.90 17.08 5.84
C VAL A 26 -9.95 15.93 6.18
N ALA A 27 -8.82 15.87 5.49
CA ALA A 27 -7.70 15.00 5.86
C ALA A 27 -6.91 15.62 7.03
N ARG A 28 -7.15 15.13 8.24
CA ARG A 28 -6.48 15.57 9.48
C ARG A 28 -5.85 14.38 10.22
N TYR A 29 -4.76 14.66 10.94
CA TYR A 29 -3.91 13.63 11.58
C TYR A 29 -3.60 13.95 13.05
N ASP A 30 -4.31 14.91 13.65
CA ASP A 30 -4.15 15.30 15.06
C ASP A 30 -4.98 14.45 16.04
N GLN A 31 -6.01 13.76 15.53
CA GLN A 31 -6.87 12.85 16.30
C GLN A 31 -7.28 11.65 15.43
N GLN A 32 -7.36 10.45 16.03
CA GLN A 32 -7.74 9.23 15.31
C GLN A 32 -8.70 8.37 16.11
N LYS A 33 -9.78 7.89 15.47
CA LYS A 33 -10.66 6.87 16.05
C LYS A 33 -9.90 5.57 16.32
N TYR A 34 -8.98 5.21 15.42
CA TYR A 34 -8.14 4.02 15.51
C TYR A 34 -6.65 4.41 15.36
N PRO A 35 -5.94 4.66 16.48
CA PRO A 35 -4.54 5.12 16.46
C PRO A 35 -3.55 4.16 15.78
N ILE A 36 -3.94 2.90 15.53
CA ILE A 36 -3.09 1.93 14.83
C ILE A 36 -2.76 2.38 13.41
N PHE A 37 -3.68 3.03 12.70
CA PHE A 37 -3.43 3.47 11.33
C PHE A 37 -2.42 4.62 11.26
N GLU A 38 -2.45 5.55 12.22
CA GLU A 38 -1.43 6.59 12.34
C GLU A 38 -0.05 5.97 12.59
N LYS A 39 0.03 5.04 13.56
CA LYS A 39 1.28 4.32 13.85
C LYS A 39 1.82 3.56 12.62
N LEU A 40 0.94 2.98 11.81
CA LEU A 40 1.34 2.31 10.57
C LEU A 40 1.81 3.30 9.51
N ILE A 41 1.17 4.46 9.38
CA ILE A 41 1.58 5.53 8.47
C ILE A 41 2.99 6.03 8.86
N GLU A 42 3.19 6.42 10.11
CA GLU A 42 4.49 6.87 10.62
C GLU A 42 5.58 5.81 10.41
N LYS A 43 5.28 4.55 10.75
CA LYS A 43 6.21 3.45 10.56
C LYS A 43 6.53 3.21 9.08
N GLN A 44 5.54 3.24 8.21
CA GLN A 44 5.75 3.06 6.77
C GLN A 44 6.60 4.18 6.18
N LEU A 45 6.36 5.43 6.59
CA LEU A 45 7.18 6.58 6.19
C LEU A 45 8.62 6.47 6.72
N SER A 46 8.79 5.97 7.96
CA SER A 46 10.13 5.76 8.54
C SER A 46 10.96 4.71 7.80
N PHE A 47 10.30 3.82 7.06
CA PHE A 47 10.94 2.79 6.23
C PHE A 47 11.07 3.19 4.76
N PHE A 48 10.95 4.48 4.43
CA PHE A 48 11.16 4.93 3.06
C PHE A 48 12.58 4.58 2.59
N TRP A 49 12.66 3.87 1.47
CA TRP A 49 13.90 3.47 0.81
C TRP A 49 13.69 3.54 -0.70
N ARG A 50 14.79 3.65 -1.45
CA ARG A 50 14.72 3.65 -2.92
C ARG A 50 15.42 2.43 -3.51
N PRO A 51 14.83 1.74 -4.50
CA PRO A 51 15.45 0.56 -5.10
C PRO A 51 16.86 0.79 -5.65
N GLU A 52 17.12 1.97 -6.20
CA GLU A 52 18.42 2.33 -6.77
C GLU A 52 19.54 2.47 -5.72
N GLU A 53 19.21 2.49 -4.43
CA GLU A 53 20.19 2.56 -3.33
C GLU A 53 20.82 1.19 -3.02
N VAL A 54 20.27 0.10 -3.56
CA VAL A 54 20.78 -1.26 -3.40
C VAL A 54 21.52 -1.70 -4.65
N ASP A 55 22.81 -1.98 -4.52
CA ASP A 55 23.61 -2.52 -5.64
C ASP A 55 23.24 -3.98 -5.93
N VAL A 56 22.81 -4.24 -7.16
CA VAL A 56 22.43 -5.57 -7.68
C VAL A 56 23.34 -6.02 -8.82
N SER A 57 24.52 -5.41 -8.96
CA SER A 57 25.46 -5.71 -10.06
C SER A 57 25.95 -7.15 -10.02
N GLN A 58 26.17 -7.70 -8.81
CA GLN A 58 26.66 -9.06 -8.61
C GLN A 58 25.59 -10.10 -8.94
N ASP A 59 24.31 -9.84 -8.65
CA ASP A 59 23.18 -10.73 -8.91
C ASP A 59 23.12 -11.17 -10.38
N ARG A 60 23.54 -10.31 -11.31
CA ARG A 60 23.60 -10.65 -12.74
C ARG A 60 24.58 -11.79 -13.03
N ILE A 61 25.75 -11.77 -12.39
CA ILE A 61 26.78 -12.79 -12.55
C ILE A 61 26.32 -14.07 -11.89
N ASP A 62 25.83 -13.97 -10.65
CA ASP A 62 25.38 -15.11 -9.86
C ASP A 62 24.22 -15.82 -10.57
N PHE A 63 23.21 -15.08 -11.03
CA PHE A 63 22.07 -15.65 -11.75
C PHE A 63 22.48 -16.40 -13.02
N ARG A 64 23.51 -15.93 -13.75
CA ARG A 64 24.01 -16.62 -14.94
C ARG A 64 24.68 -17.96 -14.61
N ASN A 65 25.39 -18.00 -13.48
CA ASN A 65 26.13 -19.16 -13.02
C ASN A 65 25.24 -20.24 -12.37
N LEU A 66 23.99 -19.92 -12.03
CA LEU A 66 23.04 -20.90 -11.49
C LEU A 66 22.73 -22.03 -12.49
N PRO A 67 22.50 -23.27 -12.01
CA PRO A 67 21.88 -24.32 -12.81
C PRO A 67 20.50 -23.90 -13.34
N ASP A 68 20.09 -24.46 -14.48
CA ASP A 68 18.85 -24.04 -15.14
C ASP A 68 17.58 -24.25 -14.29
N HIS A 69 17.55 -25.28 -13.46
CA HIS A 69 16.44 -25.52 -12.55
C HIS A 69 16.38 -24.47 -11.43
N GLU A 70 17.51 -23.99 -10.92
CA GLU A 70 17.56 -22.92 -9.92
C GLU A 70 17.18 -21.58 -10.53
N LYS A 71 17.61 -21.29 -11.78
CA LYS A 71 17.14 -20.11 -12.53
C LYS A 71 15.62 -20.12 -12.68
N HIS A 72 15.04 -21.28 -12.99
CA HIS A 72 13.60 -21.43 -13.10
C HIS A 72 12.89 -21.13 -11.78
N ILE A 73 13.40 -21.65 -10.65
CA ILE A 73 12.85 -21.39 -9.31
C ILE A 73 12.94 -19.89 -8.98
N PHE A 74 14.11 -19.29 -9.15
CA PHE A 74 14.36 -17.89 -8.86
C PHE A 74 13.43 -16.96 -9.67
N LEU A 75 13.38 -17.14 -11.00
CA LEU A 75 12.54 -16.30 -11.85
C LEU A 75 11.05 -16.52 -11.62
N SER A 76 10.62 -17.75 -11.36
CA SER A 76 9.21 -18.03 -11.09
C SER A 76 8.75 -17.34 -9.81
N ASN A 77 9.58 -17.37 -8.76
CA ASN A 77 9.31 -16.65 -7.52
C ASN A 77 9.26 -15.12 -7.75
N LEU A 78 10.25 -14.55 -8.45
CA LEU A 78 10.30 -13.11 -8.73
C LEU A 78 9.12 -12.62 -9.57
N LYS A 79 8.71 -13.42 -10.57
CA LYS A 79 7.52 -13.14 -11.39
C LYS A 79 6.26 -13.10 -10.54
N TYR A 80 6.12 -14.03 -9.61
CA TYR A 80 4.94 -14.10 -8.75
C TYR A 80 4.89 -12.91 -7.78
N GLN A 81 6.02 -12.53 -7.17
CA GLN A 81 6.13 -11.32 -6.35
C GLN A 81 5.73 -10.08 -7.15
N THR A 82 6.27 -9.93 -8.36
CA THR A 82 5.94 -8.80 -9.27
C THR A 82 4.46 -8.75 -9.62
N LEU A 83 3.83 -9.90 -9.86
CA LEU A 83 2.41 -9.99 -10.14
C LEU A 83 1.57 -9.53 -8.94
N LEU A 84 1.89 -10.01 -7.74
CA LEU A 84 1.16 -9.67 -6.53
C LEU A 84 1.28 -8.17 -6.21
N ASP A 85 2.49 -7.60 -6.28
CA ASP A 85 2.70 -6.18 -6.00
C ASP A 85 2.08 -5.28 -7.08
N SER A 86 2.02 -5.74 -8.33
CA SER A 86 1.26 -5.03 -9.37
C SER A 86 -0.22 -4.89 -9.01
N ILE A 87 -0.82 -5.92 -8.39
CA ILE A 87 -2.20 -5.87 -7.92
C ILE A 87 -2.29 -5.01 -6.66
N GLN A 88 -1.42 -5.21 -5.68
CA GLN A 88 -1.43 -4.46 -4.41
C GLN A 88 -1.15 -2.96 -4.60
N GLY A 89 -0.41 -2.54 -5.63
CA GLY A 89 -0.16 -1.13 -5.92
C GLY A 89 -1.41 -0.34 -6.34
N ARG A 90 -2.44 -1.02 -6.88
CA ARG A 90 -3.66 -0.37 -7.38
C ARG A 90 -4.94 -0.77 -6.65
N SER A 91 -5.06 -2.05 -6.30
CA SER A 91 -6.33 -2.63 -5.84
C SER A 91 -6.82 -2.03 -4.53
N PRO A 92 -5.98 -1.80 -3.50
CA PRO A 92 -6.44 -1.16 -2.27
C PRO A 92 -7.04 0.22 -2.51
N ASN A 93 -6.44 1.03 -3.38
CA ASN A 93 -6.93 2.36 -3.70
C ASN A 93 -8.30 2.29 -4.42
N VAL A 94 -8.40 1.47 -5.46
CA VAL A 94 -9.63 1.35 -6.25
C VAL A 94 -10.77 0.73 -5.45
N ALA A 95 -10.47 -0.25 -4.59
CA ALA A 95 -11.48 -1.00 -3.86
C ALA A 95 -11.92 -0.31 -2.57
N PHE A 96 -11.01 0.27 -1.79
CA PHE A 96 -11.32 0.77 -0.45
C PHE A 96 -11.54 2.28 -0.36
N LEU A 97 -10.87 3.12 -1.17
CA LEU A 97 -11.04 4.58 -1.06
C LEU A 97 -12.48 5.07 -1.22
N PRO A 98 -13.33 4.47 -2.10
CA PRO A 98 -14.73 4.87 -2.20
C PRO A 98 -15.59 4.48 -0.98
N LEU A 99 -15.04 3.65 -0.08
CA LEU A 99 -15.76 3.05 1.04
C LEU A 99 -15.32 3.59 2.40
N VAL A 100 -14.12 4.15 2.52
CA VAL A 100 -13.58 4.70 3.79
C VAL A 100 -14.36 5.95 4.21
N SER A 101 -14.61 6.07 5.51
CA SER A 101 -15.35 7.17 6.16
C SER A 101 -14.68 7.68 7.43
#